data_AF-A0A0A2VKQ5-F1
#
_entry.id   AF-A0A0A2VKQ5-F1
#
_cell.length_a   1.000
_cell.length_b   1.000
_cell.length_c   1.000
_cell.angle_alpha   90.00
_cell.angle_beta   90.00
_cell.angle_gamma   90.00
#
_symmetry.space_group_name_H-M   'P 1'
#
loop_
_entity.id
_entity.type
_entity.pdbx_description
1 polymer ?
#
loop_
_entity_poly.entity_id
_entity_poly.type
_entity_poly.pdbx_seq_one_letter_code
_entity_poly.pdbx_strand_id
1 'polypeptide(L)'
;MAIIIAWAITFTIVCSLILALGFGPVGIGAGTIAAAFQSYMYGGFTPAGGIFATLTSMAMLGSMMPAAAIFAAFLASGVALIVWACDVGR
;
A
#
# COMPACT_ATOMS: atom_id res chain seq x y z
N MET A 1 11.04 -20.86 -11.42
CA MET A 1 11.71 -19.92 -10.48
C MET A 1 11.40 -18.45 -10.78
N ALA A 2 11.36 -18.02 -12.05
CA ALA A 2 11.03 -16.65 -12.42
C ALA A 2 9.66 -16.15 -11.88
N ILE A 3 8.62 -17.00 -11.93
CA ILE A 3 7.26 -16.65 -11.43
C ILE A 3 7.27 -16.33 -9.92
N ILE A 4 7.97 -17.12 -9.12
CA ILE A 4 8.05 -16.94 -7.66
C ILE A 4 8.83 -15.65 -7.32
N ILE A 5 9.92 -15.38 -8.05
CA ILE A 5 10.73 -14.17 -7.86
C ILE A 5 9.92 -12.93 -8.26
N ALA A 6 9.23 -12.97 -9.41
CA ALA A 6 8.37 -11.87 -9.85
C ALA A 6 7.26 -11.59 -8.82
N TRP A 7 6.59 -12.63 -8.33
CA TRP A 7 5.58 -12.50 -7.29
C TRP A 7 6.14 -11.86 -6.02
N ALA A 8 7.29 -12.34 -5.52
CA ALA A 8 7.92 -11.83 -4.31
C ALA A 8 8.33 -10.36 -4.45
N ILE A 9 8.94 -9.98 -5.57
CA ILE A 9 9.34 -8.59 -5.84
C ILE A 9 8.11 -7.69 -5.90
N THR A 10 7.07 -8.06 -6.66
CA THR A 10 5.84 -7.25 -6.75
C THR A 10 5.17 -7.12 -5.39
N PHE A 11 5.06 -8.20 -4.62
CA PHE A 11 4.48 -8.18 -3.29
C PHE A 11 5.24 -7.23 -2.36
N THR A 12 6.57 -7.37 -2.29
CA THR A 12 7.41 -6.55 -1.41
C THR A 12 7.36 -5.07 -1.81
N ILE A 13 7.42 -4.75 -3.10
CA ILE A 13 7.35 -3.36 -3.57
C ILE A 13 6.00 -2.73 -3.22
N VAL A 14 4.89 -3.42 -3.51
CA VAL A 14 3.54 -2.90 -3.24
C VAL A 14 3.31 -2.72 -1.74
N CYS A 15 3.66 -3.71 -0.91
CA CYS A 15 3.59 -3.59 0.55
C CYS A 15 4.44 -2.42 1.06
N SER A 16 5.67 -2.28 0.57
CA SER A 16 6.57 -1.22 1.00
C SER A 16 6.04 0.16 0.63
N LEU A 17 5.50 0.33 -0.58
CA LEU A 17 4.88 1.60 -1.01
C LEU A 17 3.66 1.97 -0.15
N ILE A 18 2.80 0.99 0.16
CA ILE A 18 1.61 1.22 0.97
C ILE A 18 1.99 1.61 2.40
N LEU A 19 2.97 0.93 2.99
CA LEU A 19 3.42 1.20 4.36
C LEU A 19 4.29 2.47 4.45
N ALA A 20 5.01 2.83 3.38
CA ALA A 20 5.85 4.03 3.32
C ALA A 20 5.07 5.33 3.08
N LEU A 21 3.75 5.27 2.80
CA LEU A 21 2.90 6.46 2.68
C LEU A 21 2.94 7.34 3.95
N GLY A 22 3.24 6.75 5.11
CA GLY A 22 3.52 7.50 6.34
C GLY A 22 2.41 7.47 7.39
N PHE A 23 1.44 6.57 7.24
CA PHE A 23 0.46 6.31 8.29
C PHE A 23 1.05 5.32 9.31
N GLY A 24 1.03 5.68 10.59
CA GLY A 24 1.55 4.87 11.68
C GLY A 24 0.65 4.84 12.92
N PRO A 25 1.10 4.21 14.02
CA PRO A 25 0.31 4.00 15.24
C PRO A 25 -0.12 5.30 15.95
N VAL A 26 0.62 6.38 15.74
CA VAL A 26 0.37 7.71 16.30
C VAL A 26 -0.37 8.62 15.29
N GLY A 27 -0.67 8.10 14.10
CA GLY A 27 -1.30 8.82 13.00
C GLY A 27 -0.35 9.09 11.84
N ILE A 28 -0.59 10.18 11.12
CA ILE A 28 0.23 10.56 9.96
C ILE A 28 1.56 11.15 10.46
N GLY A 29 2.67 10.53 10.09
CA GLY A 29 4.00 11.01 10.43
C GLY A 29 4.27 12.38 9.79
N ALA A 30 4.83 13.31 10.56
CA ALA A 30 5.27 14.60 10.03
C ALA A 30 6.34 14.40 8.94
N GLY A 31 6.22 15.12 7.82
CA GLY A 31 7.15 15.03 6.69
C GLY A 31 6.97 13.82 5.77
N THR A 32 5.89 13.05 5.94
CA THR A 32 5.57 11.90 5.06
C THR A 32 4.80 12.31 3.80
N ILE A 33 4.71 11.40 2.82
CA ILE A 33 3.95 11.61 1.58
C ILE A 33 2.46 11.86 1.90
N ALA A 34 1.90 11.16 2.88
CA ALA A 34 0.55 11.40 3.39
C ALA A 34 0.39 12.80 3.98
N ALA A 35 1.37 13.29 4.76
CA ALA A 35 1.34 14.65 5.31
C ALA A 35 1.41 15.73 4.23
N ALA A 36 2.24 15.53 3.20
CA ALA A 36 2.35 16.44 2.06
C ALA A 36 1.03 16.51 1.27
N PHE A 37 0.40 15.37 1.03
CA PHE A 37 -0.89 15.32 0.34
C PHE A 37 -2.03 15.92 1.18
N GLN A 38 -2.04 15.68 2.49
CA GLN A 38 -2.98 16.32 3.42
C GLN A 38 -2.79 17.84 3.45
N SER A 39 -1.55 18.33 3.43
CA SER A 39 -1.26 19.76 3.36
C SER A 39 -1.74 20.38 2.05
N TYR A 40 -1.54 19.70 0.93
CA TYR A 40 -1.91 20.20 -0.40
C TYR A 40 -3.42 20.21 -0.62
N MET A 41 -4.10 19.11 -0.29
CA MET A 41 -5.50 18.92 -0.67
C MET A 41 -6.50 19.30 0.43
N TYR A 42 -6.09 19.22 1.70
CA TYR A 42 -6.95 19.50 2.85
C TYR A 42 -6.42 20.63 3.73
N GLY A 43 -5.44 21.41 3.25
CA GLY A 43 -4.88 22.56 3.97
C GLY A 43 -4.19 22.20 5.28
N GLY A 44 -3.75 20.95 5.43
CA GLY A 44 -3.11 20.44 6.64
C GLY A 44 -4.07 19.83 7.66
N PHE A 45 -5.38 19.87 7.41
CA PHE A 45 -6.38 19.24 8.28
C PHE A 45 -6.84 17.89 7.73
N THR A 46 -7.03 16.92 8.60
CA THR A 46 -7.60 15.62 8.25
C THR A 46 -9.13 15.72 8.39
N PRO A 47 -9.93 15.80 7.31
CA PRO A 47 -11.38 15.92 7.43
C PRO A 47 -11.95 14.66 8.09
N ALA A 48 -12.75 14.86 9.16
CA ALA A 48 -13.42 13.77 9.86
C ALA A 48 -14.40 13.05 8.91
N GLY A 49 -14.27 11.72 8.82
CA GLY A 49 -15.06 10.89 7.89
C GLY A 49 -14.53 10.83 6.45
N GLY A 50 -13.42 11.52 6.14
CA GLY A 50 -12.74 11.40 4.85
C GLY A 50 -11.87 10.14 4.74
N ILE A 51 -11.43 9.82 3.51
CA ILE A 51 -10.55 8.68 3.22
C ILE A 51 -9.29 8.70 4.09
N PHE A 52 -8.72 9.89 4.33
CA PHE A 52 -7.56 10.08 5.20
C PHE A 52 -7.82 9.76 6.67
N ALA A 53 -9.00 10.10 7.21
CA ALA A 53 -9.37 9.76 8.58
C ALA A 53 -9.53 8.23 8.73
N THR A 54 -10.11 7.56 7.73
CA THR A 54 -10.22 6.10 7.70
C THR A 54 -8.85 5.42 7.62
N LEU A 55 -7.96 5.88 6.73
CA LEU A 55 -6.60 5.35 6.60
C LEU A 55 -5.79 5.57 7.88
N THR A 56 -5.91 6.74 8.51
CA THR A 56 -5.25 7.03 9.79
C THR A 56 -5.78 6.13 10.90
N SER A 57 -7.10 5.95 10.99
CA SER A 57 -7.73 5.05 11.95
C SER A 57 -7.29 3.59 11.75
N MET A 58 -7.23 3.12 10.50
CA MET A 58 -6.72 1.79 10.17
C MET A 58 -5.24 1.61 10.53
N ALA A 59 -4.44 2.65 10.36
CA ALA A 59 -3.03 2.63 10.76
C ALA A 59 -2.86 2.61 12.29
N MET A 60 -3.67 3.38 13.01
CA MET A 60 -3.70 3.38 14.49
C MET A 60 -4.18 2.04 15.06
N LEU A 61 -5.17 1.40 14.42
CA LEU A 61 -5.69 0.08 14.80
C LEU A 61 -4.81 -1.09 14.32
N GLY A 62 -3.76 -0.82 13.53
CA GLY A 62 -2.90 -1.84 12.95
C GLY A 62 -3.54 -2.67 11.83
N SER A 63 -4.81 -2.42 11.47
CA SER A 63 -5.51 -3.14 10.39
C SER A 63 -5.04 -2.74 8.99
N MET A 64 -4.22 -1.68 8.88
CA MET A 64 -3.60 -1.29 7.62
C MET A 64 -2.59 -2.33 7.11
N MET A 65 -1.87 -3.03 8.00
CA MET A 65 -0.93 -4.09 7.62
C MET A 65 -1.61 -5.27 6.90
N PRO A 66 -2.66 -5.91 7.45
CA PRO A 66 -3.36 -6.99 6.76
C PRO A 66 -4.06 -6.51 5.48
N ALA A 67 -4.63 -5.30 5.47
CA ALA A 67 -5.23 -4.74 4.26
C ALA A 67 -4.21 -4.52 3.13
N ALA A 68 -3.03 -3.98 3.46
CA ALA A 68 -1.93 -3.81 2.50
C ALA A 68 -1.44 -5.16 1.96
N ALA A 69 -1.29 -6.16 2.83
CA ALA A 69 -0.85 -7.50 2.44
C ALA A 69 -1.84 -8.19 1.49
N ILE A 70 -3.15 -8.11 1.75
CA ILE A 70 -4.18 -8.68 0.87
C ILE A 70 -4.14 -8.02 -0.51
N PHE A 71 -4.06 -6.68 -0.54
CA PHE A 71 -4.01 -5.94 -1.80
C PHE A 71 -2.72 -6.24 -2.59
N ALA A 72 -1.57 -6.27 -1.91
CA ALA A 72 -0.30 -6.63 -2.51
C ALA A 72 -0.29 -8.06 -3.04
N ALA A 73 -0.89 -9.01 -2.30
CA ALA A 73 -1.01 -10.40 -2.74
C ALA A 73 -1.89 -10.54 -3.99
N PHE A 74 -2.96 -9.76 -4.08
CA PHE A 74 -3.83 -9.74 -5.26
C PHE A 74 -3.08 -9.25 -6.50
N LEU A 75 -2.37 -8.12 -6.40
CA LEU A 75 -1.56 -7.59 -7.51
C LEU A 75 -0.41 -8.52 -7.89
N ALA A 76 0.32 -9.05 -6.89
CA ALA A 76 1.40 -9.99 -7.12
C ALA A 76 0.91 -11.27 -7.82
N SER A 77 -0.28 -11.76 -7.45
CA SER A 77 -0.90 -12.92 -8.12
C SER A 77 -1.27 -12.60 -9.56
N GLY A 78 -1.79 -11.41 -9.85
CA GLY A 78 -2.03 -10.94 -11.22
C GLY A 78 -0.74 -10.89 -12.06
N VAL A 79 0.34 -10.35 -11.50
CA VAL A 79 1.66 -10.34 -12.18
C VAL A 79 2.18 -11.74 -12.41
N ALA A 80 2.06 -12.63 -11.42
CA ALA A 80 2.47 -14.03 -11.57
C ALA A 80 1.70 -14.75 -12.68
N LEU A 81 0.39 -14.50 -12.81
CA LEU A 81 -0.42 -15.04 -13.91
C LEU A 81 0.02 -14.51 -15.27
N ILE A 82 0.35 -13.21 -15.37
CA ILE A 82 0.87 -12.61 -16.62
C ILE A 82 2.21 -13.24 -16.98
N VAL A 83 3.14 -13.35 -16.02
CA VAL A 83 4.45 -13.98 -16.24
C VAL A 83 4.26 -15.43 -16.68
N TRP A 84 3.38 -16.18 -16.03
CA TRP A 84 3.07 -17.55 -16.42
C TRP A 84 2.49 -17.62 -17.85
N ALA A 85 1.53 -16.77 -18.20
CA ALA A 85 0.94 -16.73 -19.54
C ALA A 85 1.97 -16.37 -20.63
N CYS A 86 2.89 -15.45 -20.35
CA CYS A 86 3.98 -15.09 -21.25
C CYS A 86 5.05 -16.18 -21.36
N ASP A 87 5.23 -17.01 -20.31
CA ASP A 87 6.17 -18.13 -20.29
C ASP A 87 5.61 -19.34 -21.07
N VAL A 88 4.29 -19.59 -21.00
CA VAL A 88 3.58 -20.62 -21.78
C VAL A 88 3.63 -20.38 -23.29
N GLY A 89 3.82 -19.12 -23.71
CA GLY A 89 3.93 -18.73 -25.12
C GLY A 89 5.36 -18.81 -25.70
N ARG A 90 6.36 -19.23 -24.92
CA ARG A 90 7.75 -19.45 -25.37
C ARG A 90 8.05 -20.93 -25.54
#